data_AF-A0A1D6EIL4-F1
#
_entry.id   AF-A0A1D6EIL4-F1
#
_cell.length_a   1.000
_cell.length_b   1.000
_cell.length_c   1.000
_cell.angle_alpha   90.00
_cell.angle_beta   90.00
_cell.angle_gamma   90.00
#
_symmetry.space_group_name_H-M   'P 1'
#
loop_
_entity.id
_entity.type
_entity.pdbx_description
1 polymer ?
#
loop_
_entity_poly.entity_id
_entity_poly.type
_entity_poly.pdbx_seq_one_letter_code
_entity_poly.pdbx_strand_id
1 'polypeptide(L)'
;MPETLHRHKVHESTSQDVEKVQESGIRKKKSLFRNWPLMSSIIVYCIFSFHDMAYTEVFSLWAESDKKYGGLSLSSEDVGQVLAVTGASLLVYQLFLYPRINKVLGPIKSSRIAAILCIPILFAYPYMTYISEPGLSIILNIASAIKNNLAVTIITGTFILQNNAVPQDQRGAANGLSMTGMSFFKALAPAGAGIVFSWAQKRQHAFFFPGDQMVFFLLNVVELVGLILTFKPFLAVPERCDSR
;
A
#
# COMPACT_ATOMS: atom_id res chain seq x y z
N MET A 1 9.81 -9.61 78.63
CA MET A 1 9.95 -8.35 77.89
C MET A 1 9.84 -8.68 76.40
N PRO A 2 8.87 -8.11 75.66
CA PRO A 2 8.63 -8.43 74.25
C PRO A 2 9.49 -7.58 73.30
N GLU A 3 9.87 -8.18 72.17
CA GLU A 3 10.59 -7.57 71.06
C GLU A 3 9.74 -6.50 70.34
N THR A 4 10.36 -5.38 69.98
CA THR A 4 9.76 -4.31 69.17
C THR A 4 9.93 -4.61 67.68
N LEU A 5 8.86 -5.08 67.05
CA LEU A 5 8.78 -5.27 65.59
C LEU A 5 8.61 -3.90 64.91
N HIS A 6 9.72 -3.32 64.42
CA HIS A 6 9.68 -2.15 63.55
C HIS A 6 9.11 -2.53 62.18
N ARG A 7 7.82 -2.26 61.97
CA ARG A 7 7.16 -2.41 60.67
C ARG A 7 7.65 -1.28 59.74
N HIS A 8 8.56 -1.62 58.83
CA HIS A 8 9.09 -0.72 57.80
C HIS A 8 7.96 -0.18 56.92
N LYS A 9 7.71 1.14 57.01
CA LYS A 9 6.79 1.92 56.17
C LYS A 9 7.27 2.10 54.71
N VAL A 10 8.20 1.25 54.26
CA VAL A 10 8.92 1.36 52.97
C VAL A 10 8.21 0.60 51.85
N HIS A 11 7.31 -0.32 52.20
CA HIS A 11 6.63 -1.14 51.20
C HIS A 11 5.36 -0.50 50.60
N GLU A 12 4.80 0.54 51.24
CA GLU A 12 3.65 1.29 50.70
C GLU A 12 4.08 2.43 49.77
N SER A 13 5.18 3.13 50.06
CA SER A 13 5.69 4.21 49.19
C SER A 13 6.18 3.67 47.85
N THR A 14 6.90 2.56 47.85
CA THR A 14 7.44 1.95 46.63
C THR A 14 6.33 1.44 45.70
N SER A 15 5.27 0.86 46.27
CA SER A 15 4.12 0.37 45.48
C SER A 15 3.33 1.52 44.85
N GLN A 16 3.13 2.62 45.59
CA GLN A 16 2.45 3.81 45.08
C GLN A 16 3.29 4.57 44.05
N ASP A 17 4.62 4.58 44.18
CA ASP A 17 5.50 5.22 43.20
C ASP A 17 5.62 4.38 41.92
N VAL A 18 5.62 3.04 42.03
CA VAL A 18 5.56 2.14 40.86
C VAL A 18 4.20 2.23 40.16
N GLU A 19 3.08 2.26 40.90
CA GLU A 19 1.75 2.46 40.31
C GLU A 19 1.59 3.86 39.72
N LYS A 20 2.12 4.92 40.34
CA LYS A 20 2.09 6.28 39.76
C LYS A 20 3.00 6.42 38.54
N VAL A 21 4.14 5.74 38.49
CA VAL A 21 5.01 5.69 37.29
C VAL A 21 4.35 4.89 36.18
N GLN A 22 3.66 3.79 36.51
CA GLN A 22 2.95 2.96 35.55
C GLN A 22 1.67 3.64 35.05
N GLU A 23 0.89 4.29 35.91
CA GLU A 23 -0.25 5.14 35.55
C GLU A 23 0.21 6.38 34.78
N SER A 24 1.27 7.08 35.18
CA SER A 24 1.76 8.25 34.44
C SER A 24 2.38 7.91 33.08
N GLY A 25 2.97 6.71 32.94
CA GLY A 25 3.41 6.13 31.67
C GLY A 25 2.24 5.72 30.76
N ILE A 26 1.12 5.26 31.33
CA ILE A 26 -0.13 4.98 30.60
C ILE A 26 -0.84 6.28 30.21
N ARG A 27 -0.81 7.31 31.07
CA ARG A 27 -1.62 8.55 30.97
C ARG A 27 -1.04 9.63 30.06
N LYS A 28 0.14 9.45 29.47
CA LYS A 28 0.74 10.37 28.48
C LYS A 28 0.98 9.78 27.08
N LYS A 29 0.44 8.60 26.76
CA LYS A 29 0.42 8.15 25.36
C LYS A 29 -0.60 8.99 24.58
N LYS A 30 -0.11 9.95 23.79
CA LYS A 30 -0.94 10.67 22.82
C LYS A 30 -1.72 9.65 21.99
N SER A 31 -3.05 9.84 21.90
CA SER A 31 -3.91 8.94 21.12
C SER A 31 -3.46 8.91 19.66
N LEU A 32 -3.21 7.71 19.13
CA LEU A 32 -2.82 7.50 17.73
C LEU A 32 -3.85 8.05 16.75
N PHE A 33 -5.14 7.92 17.07
CA PHE A 33 -6.24 8.43 16.25
C PHE A 33 -6.26 9.95 16.13
N ARG A 34 -5.65 10.66 17.10
CA ARG A 34 -5.50 12.12 17.05
C ARG A 34 -4.24 12.57 16.31
N ASN A 35 -3.35 11.64 15.95
CA ASN A 35 -2.14 11.93 15.21
C ASN A 35 -2.46 12.01 13.71
N TRP A 36 -2.77 13.22 13.23
CA TRP A 36 -3.15 13.43 11.83
C TRP A 36 -2.08 13.00 10.79
N PRO A 37 -0.78 13.28 10.98
CA PRO A 37 0.28 12.71 10.12
C PRO A 37 0.23 11.18 10.00
N LEU A 38 -0.02 10.47 11.10
CA LEU A 38 -0.19 9.03 11.08
C LEU A 38 -1.47 8.64 10.31
N MET A 39 -2.62 9.21 10.70
CA MET A 39 -3.92 8.84 10.14
C MET A 39 -4.02 9.12 8.64
N SER A 40 -3.52 10.28 8.18
CA SER A 40 -3.46 10.61 6.75
C SER A 40 -2.59 9.62 5.97
N SER A 41 -1.44 9.22 6.51
CA SER A 41 -0.58 8.19 5.89
C SER A 41 -1.24 6.81 5.88
N ILE A 42 -2.01 6.44 6.92
CA ILE A 42 -2.81 5.19 6.94
C ILE A 42 -3.88 5.21 5.85
N ILE A 43 -4.61 6.32 5.68
CA ILE A 43 -5.67 6.40 4.66
C ILE A 43 -5.07 6.27 3.26
N VAL A 44 -3.98 6.98 2.96
CA VAL A 44 -3.27 6.86 1.67
C VAL A 44 -2.81 5.42 1.46
N TYR A 45 -2.24 4.80 2.49
CA TYR A 45 -1.80 3.40 2.45
C TYR A 45 -2.93 2.42 2.14
N CYS A 46 -4.10 2.60 2.76
CA CYS A 46 -5.29 1.77 2.50
C CYS A 46 -5.76 1.89 1.04
N ILE A 47 -5.79 3.11 0.48
CA ILE A 47 -6.24 3.35 -0.90
C ILE A 47 -5.29 2.71 -1.91
N PHE A 48 -3.97 2.91 -1.76
CA PHE A 48 -3.00 2.27 -2.64
C PHE A 48 -2.98 0.74 -2.47
N SER A 49 -3.21 0.24 -1.27
CA SER A 49 -3.28 -1.21 -1.04
C SER A 49 -4.54 -1.84 -1.65
N PHE A 50 -5.68 -1.13 -1.60
CA PHE A 50 -6.89 -1.50 -2.33
C PHE A 50 -6.60 -1.53 -3.83
N HIS A 51 -6.02 -0.46 -4.38
CA HIS A 51 -5.70 -0.38 -5.81
C HIS A 51 -4.75 -1.50 -6.25
N ASP A 52 -3.71 -1.78 -5.48
CA ASP A 52 -2.74 -2.84 -5.80
C ASP A 52 -3.38 -4.24 -5.83
N MET A 53 -4.27 -4.51 -4.88
CA MET A 53 -5.02 -5.76 -4.83
C MET A 53 -6.05 -5.86 -5.97
N ALA A 54 -6.79 -4.77 -6.23
CA ALA A 54 -7.73 -4.69 -7.35
C ALA A 54 -7.02 -4.88 -8.70
N TYR A 55 -5.84 -4.28 -8.88
CA TYR A 55 -5.01 -4.51 -10.06
C TYR A 55 -4.63 -5.98 -10.20
N THR A 56 -4.21 -6.64 -9.12
CA THR A 56 -3.75 -8.05 -9.21
C THR A 56 -4.89 -8.97 -9.63
N GLU A 57 -6.09 -8.73 -9.10
CA GLU A 57 -7.31 -9.42 -9.52
C GLU A 57 -7.65 -9.12 -10.99
N VAL A 58 -7.73 -7.85 -11.36
CA VAL A 58 -8.04 -7.43 -12.74
C VAL A 58 -7.04 -7.98 -13.74
N PHE A 59 -5.74 -7.92 -13.41
CA PHE A 59 -4.67 -8.42 -14.27
C PHE A 59 -4.88 -9.91 -14.57
N SER A 60 -5.17 -10.71 -13.55
CA SER A 60 -5.38 -12.14 -13.70
C SER A 60 -6.61 -12.44 -14.56
N LEU A 61 -7.75 -11.79 -14.25
CA LEU A 61 -9.00 -11.95 -15.01
C LEU A 61 -8.86 -11.48 -16.47
N TRP A 62 -8.19 -10.34 -16.69
CA TRP A 62 -7.97 -9.77 -18.02
C TRP A 62 -7.03 -10.64 -18.85
N ALA A 63 -5.91 -11.07 -18.28
CA ALA A 63 -4.91 -11.89 -18.98
C ALA A 63 -5.50 -13.24 -19.41
N GLU A 64 -6.31 -13.87 -18.55
CA GLU A 64 -6.95 -15.15 -18.86
C GLU A 64 -8.16 -15.01 -19.80
N SER A 65 -8.84 -13.86 -19.80
CA SER A 65 -10.05 -13.67 -20.62
C SER A 65 -9.79 -13.77 -22.13
N ASP A 66 -10.82 -14.23 -22.86
CA ASP A 66 -10.70 -14.44 -24.30
C ASP A 66 -10.39 -13.14 -25.07
N LYS A 67 -9.62 -13.26 -26.16
CA LYS A 67 -9.36 -12.15 -27.10
C LYS A 67 -10.63 -11.47 -27.63
N LYS A 68 -11.76 -12.18 -27.75
CA LYS A 68 -13.06 -11.59 -28.14
C LYS A 68 -13.60 -10.57 -27.12
N TYR A 69 -13.12 -10.60 -25.89
CA TYR A 69 -13.49 -9.66 -24.81
C TYR A 69 -12.35 -8.69 -24.47
N GLY A 70 -11.35 -8.54 -25.35
CA GLY A 70 -10.20 -7.66 -25.11
C GLY A 70 -9.20 -8.21 -24.09
N GLY A 71 -9.18 -9.52 -23.85
CA GLY A 71 -8.17 -10.20 -23.03
C GLY A 71 -7.02 -10.77 -23.84
N LEU A 72 -6.10 -11.49 -23.18
CA LEU A 72 -4.92 -12.08 -23.83
C LEU A 72 -5.10 -13.57 -24.19
N SER A 73 -6.13 -14.24 -23.67
CA SER A 73 -6.31 -15.71 -23.76
C SER A 73 -5.11 -16.50 -23.23
N LEU A 74 -4.45 -16.02 -22.18
CA LEU A 74 -3.38 -16.76 -21.51
C LEU A 74 -3.94 -17.87 -20.65
N SER A 75 -3.19 -18.97 -20.49
CA SER A 75 -3.54 -19.98 -19.51
C SER A 75 -3.27 -19.48 -18.09
N SER A 76 -3.93 -20.06 -17.08
CA SER A 76 -3.66 -19.72 -15.68
C SER A 76 -2.20 -20.05 -15.29
N GLU A 77 -1.56 -21.01 -15.97
CA GLU A 77 -0.13 -21.32 -15.80
C GLU A 77 0.74 -20.16 -16.30
N ASP A 78 0.47 -19.63 -17.50
CA ASP A 78 1.21 -18.51 -18.07
C ASP A 78 1.07 -17.25 -17.20
N VAL A 79 -0.14 -16.97 -16.71
CA VAL A 79 -0.39 -15.87 -15.77
C VAL A 79 0.42 -16.08 -14.49
N GLY A 80 0.43 -17.31 -13.95
CA GLY A 80 1.23 -17.68 -12.79
C GLY A 80 2.73 -17.44 -13.00
N GLN A 81 3.25 -17.75 -14.19
CA GLN A 81 4.65 -17.50 -14.54
C GLN A 81 4.97 -15.99 -14.54
N VAL A 82 4.11 -15.16 -15.15
CA VAL A 82 4.30 -13.70 -15.14
C VAL A 82 4.28 -13.14 -13.71
N LEU A 83 3.36 -13.62 -12.87
CA LEU A 83 3.28 -13.22 -11.46
C LEU A 83 4.52 -13.68 -10.67
N ALA A 84 5.05 -14.87 -10.95
CA ALA A 84 6.27 -15.38 -10.32
C ALA A 84 7.51 -14.54 -10.69
N VAL A 85 7.69 -14.22 -11.98
CA VAL A 85 8.76 -13.33 -12.46
C VAL A 85 8.63 -11.95 -11.83
N THR A 86 7.41 -11.42 -11.78
CA THR A 86 7.10 -10.14 -11.14
C THR A 86 7.45 -10.17 -9.65
N GLY A 87 7.09 -11.23 -8.92
CA GLY A 87 7.42 -11.40 -7.51
C GLY A 87 8.94 -11.48 -7.26
N ALA A 88 9.68 -12.21 -8.09
CA ALA A 88 11.13 -12.25 -8.02
C ALA A 88 11.76 -10.86 -8.26
N SER A 89 11.24 -10.12 -9.25
CA SER A 89 11.68 -8.75 -9.55
C SER A 89 11.44 -7.80 -8.37
N LEU A 90 10.29 -7.94 -7.69
CA LEU A 90 9.92 -7.16 -6.51
C LEU A 90 10.90 -7.41 -5.37
N LEU A 91 11.26 -8.66 -5.10
CA LEU A 91 12.23 -9.00 -4.06
C LEU A 91 13.60 -8.35 -4.32
N VAL A 92 14.11 -8.46 -5.54
CA VAL A 92 15.39 -7.84 -5.93
C VAL A 92 15.31 -6.32 -5.80
N TYR A 93 14.23 -5.71 -6.31
CA TYR A 93 14.02 -4.27 -6.22
C TYR A 93 13.97 -3.79 -4.76
N GLN A 94 13.22 -4.47 -3.91
CA GLN A 94 13.01 -4.08 -2.52
C GLN A 94 14.29 -4.19 -1.68
N LEU A 95 15.10 -5.23 -1.90
CA LEU A 95 16.34 -5.44 -1.16
C LEU A 95 17.46 -4.49 -1.57
N PHE A 96 17.58 -4.19 -2.87
CA PHE A 96 18.75 -3.48 -3.40
C PHE A 96 18.45 -2.07 -3.92
N LEU A 97 17.34 -1.88 -4.62
CA LEU A 97 17.06 -0.62 -5.34
C LEU A 97 16.30 0.37 -4.45
N TYR A 98 15.22 -0.07 -3.81
CA TYR A 98 14.38 0.80 -2.99
C TYR A 98 15.15 1.55 -1.88
N PRO A 99 16.08 0.93 -1.12
CA PRO A 99 16.83 1.66 -0.09
C PRO A 99 17.65 2.83 -0.67
N ARG A 100 18.22 2.65 -1.87
CA ARG A 100 18.96 3.71 -2.58
C ARG A 100 18.02 4.83 -3.02
N ILE A 101 16.88 4.47 -3.61
CA ILE A 101 15.85 5.43 -4.04
C ILE A 101 15.35 6.24 -2.85
N ASN A 102 15.01 5.58 -1.74
CA ASN A 102 14.55 6.23 -0.52
C ASN A 102 15.61 7.15 0.09
N LYS A 103 16.90 6.79 0.02
CA LYS A 103 18.00 7.64 0.49
C LYS A 103 18.12 8.94 -0.32
N VAL A 104 17.90 8.89 -1.63
CA VAL A 104 18.06 10.04 -2.54
C VAL A 104 16.80 10.92 -2.60
N LEU A 105 15.63 10.31 -2.77
CA LEU A 105 14.37 11.03 -3.02
C LEU A 105 13.55 11.22 -1.74
N GLY A 106 13.73 10.35 -0.74
CA GLY A 106 12.84 10.24 0.40
C GLY A 106 11.49 9.60 0.04
N PRO A 107 10.69 9.21 1.04
CA PRO A 107 9.50 8.37 0.84
C PRO A 107 8.36 9.08 0.12
N ILE A 108 8.23 10.42 0.25
CA ILE A 108 7.11 11.17 -0.36
C ILE A 108 7.33 11.37 -1.86
N LYS A 109 8.52 11.87 -2.24
CA LYS A 109 8.82 12.14 -3.66
C LYS A 109 8.89 10.84 -4.44
N SER A 110 9.49 9.78 -3.88
CA SER A 110 9.54 8.46 -4.53
C SER A 110 8.13 7.90 -4.75
N SER A 111 7.25 7.95 -3.74
CA SER A 111 5.85 7.48 -3.88
C SER A 111 5.08 8.27 -4.93
N ARG A 112 5.23 9.60 -4.98
CA ARG A 112 4.56 10.44 -5.99
C ARG A 112 5.03 10.15 -7.41
N ILE A 113 6.35 10.05 -7.61
CA ILE A 113 6.91 9.69 -8.92
C ILE A 113 6.43 8.30 -9.33
N ALA A 114 6.43 7.35 -8.39
CA ALA A 114 5.94 6.00 -8.66
C ALA A 114 4.46 6.00 -9.09
N ALA A 115 3.60 6.71 -8.37
CA ALA A 115 2.18 6.80 -8.70
C ALA A 115 1.94 7.50 -10.06
N ILE A 116 2.70 8.56 -10.38
CA ILE A 116 2.64 9.21 -11.69
C ILE A 116 3.04 8.25 -12.82
N LEU A 117 4.07 7.42 -12.60
CA LEU A 117 4.54 6.45 -13.60
C LEU A 117 3.61 5.24 -13.73
N CYS A 118 2.89 4.85 -12.67
CA CYS A 118 1.87 3.81 -12.74
C CYS A 118 0.75 4.15 -13.73
N ILE A 119 0.36 5.43 -13.83
CA ILE A 119 -0.75 5.88 -14.68
C ILE A 119 -0.57 5.53 -16.17
N PRO A 120 0.50 5.99 -16.87
CA PRO A 120 0.71 5.65 -18.27
C PRO A 120 0.94 4.16 -18.48
N ILE A 121 1.54 3.47 -17.50
CA ILE A 121 1.71 2.03 -17.54
C ILE A 121 0.34 1.34 -17.58
N LEU A 122 -0.55 1.61 -16.62
CA LEU A 122 -1.91 1.05 -16.57
C LEU A 122 -2.73 1.40 -17.81
N PHE A 123 -2.60 2.63 -18.30
CA PHE A 123 -3.25 3.06 -19.54
C PHE A 123 -2.80 2.24 -20.75
N ALA A 124 -1.56 1.74 -20.76
CA ALA A 124 -1.02 0.94 -21.86
C ALA A 124 -1.48 -0.54 -21.88
N TYR A 125 -1.96 -1.10 -20.76
CA TYR A 125 -2.33 -2.53 -20.66
C TYR A 125 -3.36 -2.99 -21.69
N PRO A 126 -4.52 -2.31 -21.87
CA PRO A 126 -5.52 -2.72 -22.86
C PRO A 126 -4.94 -2.88 -24.27
N TYR A 127 -3.95 -2.05 -24.63
CA TYR A 127 -3.33 -2.05 -25.95
C TYR A 127 -2.34 -3.20 -26.17
N MET A 128 -1.92 -3.92 -25.12
CA MET A 128 -1.07 -5.10 -25.27
C MET A 128 -1.76 -6.23 -26.02
N THR A 129 -3.10 -6.24 -26.06
CA THR A 129 -3.90 -7.21 -26.81
C THR A 129 -3.61 -7.23 -28.32
N TYR A 130 -3.07 -6.13 -28.86
CA TYR A 130 -2.71 -5.99 -30.27
C TYR A 130 -1.29 -6.50 -30.60
N ILE A 131 -0.54 -6.95 -29.60
CA ILE A 131 0.85 -7.40 -29.77
C ILE A 131 0.86 -8.91 -30.03
N SER A 132 1.60 -9.34 -31.06
CA SER A 132 1.81 -10.76 -31.36
C SER A 132 2.89 -11.39 -30.47
N GLU A 133 2.77 -12.68 -30.21
CA GLU A 133 3.86 -13.46 -29.58
C GLU A 133 5.10 -13.51 -30.50
N PRO A 134 6.34 -13.52 -29.95
CA PRO A 134 6.72 -13.56 -28.52
C PRO A 134 6.77 -12.18 -27.83
N GLY A 135 6.49 -11.10 -28.57
CA GLY A 135 6.62 -9.73 -28.07
C GLY A 135 5.68 -9.42 -26.91
N LEU A 136 4.47 -10.00 -26.93
CA LEU A 136 3.48 -9.87 -25.88
C LEU A 136 4.01 -10.36 -24.53
N SER A 137 4.50 -11.61 -24.47
CA SER A 137 5.04 -12.19 -23.22
C SER A 137 6.17 -11.35 -22.62
N ILE A 138 7.10 -10.87 -23.46
CA ILE A 138 8.23 -10.03 -23.00
C ILE A 138 7.73 -8.70 -22.43
N ILE A 139 6.86 -8.00 -23.17
CA ILE A 139 6.33 -6.69 -22.77
C ILE A 139 5.48 -6.82 -21.51
N LEU A 140 4.65 -7.86 -21.41
CA LEU A 140 3.80 -8.12 -20.26
C LEU A 140 4.61 -8.34 -18.99
N ASN A 141 5.67 -9.16 -19.07
CA ASN A 141 6.59 -9.40 -17.95
C ASN A 141 7.29 -8.11 -17.50
N ILE A 142 7.81 -7.32 -18.45
CA ILE A 142 8.48 -6.05 -18.14
C ILE A 142 7.49 -5.06 -17.51
N ALA A 143 6.32 -4.88 -18.11
CA ALA A 143 5.31 -3.95 -17.63
C ALA A 143 4.81 -4.35 -16.23
N SER A 144 4.52 -5.64 -16.02
CA SER A 144 4.11 -6.17 -14.71
C SER A 144 5.20 -5.96 -13.66
N ALA A 145 6.47 -6.26 -13.97
CA ALA A 145 7.60 -6.03 -13.08
C ALA A 145 7.76 -4.54 -12.71
N ILE A 146 7.73 -3.64 -13.70
CA ILE A 146 7.84 -2.21 -13.46
C ILE A 146 6.66 -1.73 -12.60
N LYS A 147 5.41 -2.05 -12.97
CA LYS A 147 4.22 -1.66 -12.20
C LYS A 147 4.35 -2.10 -10.74
N ASN A 148 4.72 -3.35 -10.48
CA ASN A 148 4.78 -3.88 -9.12
C ASN A 148 5.91 -3.25 -8.30
N ASN A 149 7.05 -2.94 -8.93
CA ASN A 149 8.14 -2.19 -8.30
C ASN A 149 7.75 -0.75 -7.95
N LEU A 150 6.94 -0.10 -8.79
CA LEU A 150 6.38 1.22 -8.48
C LEU A 150 5.35 1.13 -7.34
N ALA A 151 4.46 0.13 -7.37
CA ALA A 151 3.48 -0.11 -6.31
C ALA A 151 4.16 -0.34 -4.95
N VAL A 152 5.18 -1.22 -4.88
CA VAL A 152 5.91 -1.48 -3.62
C VAL A 152 6.67 -0.25 -3.13
N THR A 153 7.09 0.66 -4.03
CA THR A 153 7.71 1.95 -3.66
C THR A 153 6.72 2.82 -2.88
N ILE A 154 5.46 2.88 -3.33
CA ILE A 154 4.40 3.65 -2.68
C ILE A 154 4.04 3.04 -1.32
N ILE A 155 3.83 1.72 -1.28
CA ILE A 155 3.51 0.97 -0.06
C ILE A 155 4.62 1.12 0.98
N THR A 156 5.87 0.94 0.59
CA THR A 156 6.99 1.07 1.51
C THR A 156 7.19 2.53 1.95
N GLY A 157 6.99 3.50 1.06
CA GLY A 157 7.08 4.92 1.37
C GLY A 157 6.06 5.34 2.42
N THR A 158 4.79 4.93 2.26
CA THR A 158 3.71 5.20 3.23
C THR A 158 3.97 4.52 4.58
N PHE A 159 4.49 3.29 4.58
CA PHE A 159 4.88 2.60 5.81
C PHE A 159 6.01 3.32 6.56
N ILE A 160 7.01 3.86 5.85
CA ILE A 160 8.06 4.70 6.45
C ILE A 160 7.46 5.97 7.06
N LEU A 161 6.51 6.62 6.38
CA LEU A 161 5.84 7.81 6.89
C LEU A 161 5.05 7.53 8.17
N GLN A 162 4.35 6.39 8.25
CA GLN A 162 3.64 5.96 9.46
C GLN A 162 4.61 5.77 10.64
N ASN A 163 5.72 5.06 10.41
CA ASN A 163 6.74 4.83 11.43
C ASN A 163 7.48 6.09 11.89
N ASN A 164 7.60 7.10 11.02
CA ASN A 164 8.17 8.41 11.34
C ASN A 164 7.17 9.33 12.06
N ALA A 165 5.86 9.07 11.92
CA ALA A 165 4.82 9.86 12.57
C ALA A 165 4.63 9.54 14.05
N VAL A 166 5.21 8.45 14.55
CA VAL A 166 5.05 7.99 15.94
C VAL A 166 6.39 7.72 16.62
N PRO A 167 6.46 7.89 17.95
CA PRO A 167 7.63 7.46 18.72
C PRO A 167 7.77 5.93 18.73
N GLN A 168 8.98 5.44 18.98
CA GLN A 168 9.32 4.02 18.83
C GLN A 168 8.47 3.10 19.73
N ASP A 169 8.08 3.53 20.92
CA ASP A 169 7.24 2.78 21.86
C ASP A 169 5.80 2.57 21.36
N GLN A 170 5.37 3.36 20.37
CA GLN A 170 4.04 3.29 19.77
C GLN A 170 4.01 2.69 18.36
N ARG A 171 5.18 2.40 17.76
CA ARG A 171 5.27 1.85 16.40
C ARG A 171 4.53 0.52 16.25
N GLY A 172 4.56 -0.35 17.26
CA GLY A 172 3.82 -1.61 17.23
C GLY A 172 2.30 -1.40 17.10
N ALA A 173 1.72 -0.52 17.92
CA ALA A 173 0.31 -0.20 17.87
C ALA A 173 -0.08 0.54 16.58
N ALA A 174 0.76 1.48 16.11
CA ALA A 174 0.55 2.18 14.85
C ALA A 174 0.57 1.23 13.65
N ASN A 175 1.58 0.34 13.57
CA ASN A 175 1.66 -0.65 12.49
C ASN A 175 0.51 -1.65 12.56
N GLY A 176 0.08 -2.06 13.76
CA GLY A 176 -1.12 -2.88 13.94
C GLY A 176 -2.36 -2.21 13.34
N LEU A 177 -2.60 -0.94 13.71
CA LEU A 177 -3.71 -0.14 13.16
C LEU A 177 -3.62 -0.01 11.63
N SER A 178 -2.45 0.33 11.10
CA SER A 178 -2.22 0.42 9.66
C SER A 178 -2.51 -0.90 8.94
N MET A 179 -1.99 -2.01 9.45
CA MET A 179 -2.17 -3.33 8.85
C MET A 179 -3.61 -3.80 8.91
N THR A 180 -4.34 -3.56 10.00
CA THR A 180 -5.77 -3.86 10.09
C THR A 180 -6.56 -3.06 9.05
N GLY A 181 -6.35 -1.74 8.96
CA GLY A 181 -7.03 -0.90 7.98
C GLY A 181 -6.73 -1.32 6.54
N MET A 182 -5.45 -1.52 6.23
CA MET A 182 -5.01 -1.95 4.91
C MET A 182 -5.58 -3.33 4.52
N SER A 183 -5.60 -4.29 5.46
CA SER A 183 -6.12 -5.64 5.21
C SER A 183 -7.62 -5.64 4.93
N PHE A 184 -8.38 -4.81 5.66
CA PHE A 184 -9.81 -4.63 5.40
C PHE A 184 -10.07 -4.12 3.98
N PHE A 185 -9.31 -3.11 3.54
CA PHE A 185 -9.42 -2.57 2.18
C PHE A 185 -9.01 -3.61 1.13
N LYS A 186 -7.89 -4.33 1.35
CA LYS A 186 -7.46 -5.41 0.46
C LYS A 186 -8.50 -6.53 0.34
N ALA A 187 -9.18 -6.90 1.42
CA ALA A 187 -10.20 -7.95 1.40
C ALA A 187 -11.40 -7.60 0.49
N LEU A 188 -11.76 -6.32 0.37
CA LEU A 188 -12.86 -5.85 -0.48
C LEU A 188 -12.46 -5.68 -1.95
N ALA A 189 -11.16 -5.54 -2.23
CA ALA A 189 -10.68 -5.17 -3.56
C ALA A 189 -11.00 -6.21 -4.64
N PRO A 190 -10.77 -7.54 -4.45
CA PRO A 190 -11.09 -8.55 -5.45
C PRO A 190 -12.58 -8.58 -5.81
N ALA A 191 -13.46 -8.49 -4.82
CA ALA A 191 -14.90 -8.44 -5.05
C ALA A 191 -15.31 -7.20 -5.88
N GLY A 192 -14.77 -6.02 -5.53
CA GLY A 192 -15.01 -4.79 -6.29
C GLY A 192 -14.47 -4.86 -7.71
N ALA A 193 -13.22 -5.32 -7.87
CA ALA A 193 -12.57 -5.52 -9.16
C ALA A 193 -13.34 -6.50 -10.05
N GLY A 194 -13.75 -7.66 -9.51
CA GLY A 194 -14.49 -8.68 -10.25
C GLY A 194 -15.87 -8.20 -10.72
N ILE A 195 -16.59 -7.42 -9.90
CA ILE A 195 -17.87 -6.80 -10.29
C ILE A 195 -17.64 -5.81 -11.44
N VAL A 196 -16.66 -4.91 -11.30
CA VAL A 196 -16.31 -3.92 -12.33
C VAL A 196 -15.89 -4.62 -13.62
N PHE A 197 -15.04 -5.64 -13.53
CA PHE A 197 -14.58 -6.42 -14.68
C PHE A 197 -15.74 -7.13 -15.39
N SER A 198 -16.62 -7.81 -14.63
CA SER A 198 -17.81 -8.48 -15.18
C SER A 198 -18.77 -7.50 -15.85
N TRP A 199 -18.95 -6.32 -15.28
CA TRP A 199 -19.76 -5.25 -15.88
C TRP A 199 -19.12 -4.73 -17.17
N ALA A 200 -17.81 -4.54 -17.17
CA ALA A 200 -17.07 -4.05 -18.32
C ALA A 200 -17.08 -5.05 -19.49
N GLN A 201 -16.99 -6.35 -19.22
CA GLN A 201 -17.14 -7.40 -20.24
C GLN A 201 -18.50 -7.37 -20.96
N LYS A 202 -19.57 -6.87 -20.34
CA LYS A 202 -20.88 -6.72 -20.99
C LYS A 202 -20.96 -5.51 -21.93
N ARG A 203 -19.94 -4.64 -21.97
CA ARG A 203 -19.93 -3.36 -22.70
C ARG A 203 -18.83 -3.28 -23.75
N GLN A 204 -18.38 -4.41 -24.29
CA GLN A 204 -17.29 -4.49 -25.28
C GLN A 204 -17.58 -3.70 -26.57
N HIS A 205 -18.85 -3.52 -26.94
CA HIS A 205 -19.26 -2.77 -28.14
C HIS A 205 -19.64 -1.30 -27.86
N ALA A 206 -19.26 -0.76 -26.69
CA ALA A 206 -19.53 0.64 -26.39
C ALA A 206 -18.65 1.58 -27.23
N PHE A 207 -19.25 2.67 -27.74
CA PHE A 207 -18.56 3.67 -28.56
C PHE A 207 -17.51 4.48 -27.77
N PHE A 208 -17.69 4.61 -26.45
CA PHE A 208 -16.80 5.36 -25.56
C PHE A 208 -16.28 4.43 -24.46
N PHE A 209 -14.96 4.20 -24.42
CA PHE A 209 -14.27 3.21 -23.59
C PHE A 209 -14.84 1.78 -23.71
N PRO A 210 -14.33 0.99 -24.68
CA PRO A 210 -14.55 -0.47 -24.70
C PRO A 210 -14.19 -1.11 -23.37
N GLY A 211 -14.83 -2.24 -23.06
CA GLY A 211 -14.86 -2.81 -21.72
C GLY A 211 -13.50 -2.94 -21.03
N ASP A 212 -12.51 -3.49 -21.72
CA ASP A 212 -11.13 -3.61 -21.21
C ASP A 212 -10.52 -2.25 -20.83
N GLN A 213 -10.64 -1.24 -21.68
CA GLN A 213 -10.17 0.12 -21.39
C GLN A 213 -10.87 0.73 -20.18
N MET A 214 -12.15 0.42 -19.97
CA MET A 214 -12.93 0.92 -18.82
C MET A 214 -12.37 0.41 -17.48
N VAL A 215 -11.96 -0.85 -17.40
CA VAL A 215 -11.44 -1.42 -16.15
C VAL A 215 -10.12 -0.76 -15.77
N PHE A 216 -9.19 -0.65 -16.72
CA PHE A 216 -7.90 0.01 -16.49
C PHE A 216 -8.06 1.52 -16.29
N PHE A 217 -9.06 2.16 -16.89
CA PHE A 217 -9.41 3.55 -16.59
C PHE A 217 -9.88 3.72 -15.14
N LEU A 218 -10.74 2.84 -14.64
CA LEU A 218 -11.18 2.91 -13.24
C LEU A 218 -10.03 2.67 -12.25
N LEU A 219 -9.11 1.74 -12.56
CA LEU A 219 -7.88 1.58 -11.79
C LEU A 219 -7.05 2.88 -11.79
N ASN A 220 -6.88 3.52 -12.94
CA ASN A 220 -6.22 4.82 -13.05
C ASN A 220 -6.90 5.93 -12.25
N VAL A 221 -8.23 5.95 -12.18
CA VAL A 221 -8.96 6.91 -11.34
C VAL A 221 -8.64 6.70 -9.86
N VAL A 222 -8.61 5.44 -9.38
CA VAL A 222 -8.25 5.15 -7.99
C VAL A 222 -6.78 5.51 -7.71
N GLU A 223 -5.87 5.20 -8.63
CA GLU A 223 -4.46 5.59 -8.53
C GLU A 223 -4.30 7.12 -8.51
N LEU A 224 -5.05 7.85 -9.34
CA LEU A 224 -5.05 9.31 -9.37
C LEU A 224 -5.59 9.90 -8.07
N VAL A 225 -6.66 9.34 -7.51
CA VAL A 225 -7.17 9.73 -6.18
C VAL A 225 -6.09 9.49 -5.13
N GLY A 226 -5.44 8.33 -5.12
CA GLY A 226 -4.31 8.03 -4.24
C GLY A 226 -3.19 9.07 -4.37
N LEU A 227 -2.80 9.39 -5.60
CA LEU A 227 -1.80 10.40 -5.93
C LEU A 227 -2.19 11.79 -5.39
N ILE A 228 -3.42 12.25 -5.64
CA ILE A 228 -3.93 13.54 -5.15
C ILE A 228 -3.85 13.59 -3.62
N LEU A 229 -4.24 12.52 -2.94
CA LEU A 229 -4.19 12.44 -1.47
C LEU A 229 -2.75 12.47 -0.93
N THR A 230 -1.73 12.17 -1.73
CA THR A 230 -0.34 12.36 -1.29
C THR A 230 0.07 13.83 -1.19
N PHE A 231 -0.69 14.78 -1.74
CA PHE A 231 -0.37 16.20 -1.69
C PHE A 231 -0.95 16.89 -0.45
N LYS A 232 -0.40 18.07 -0.14
CA LYS A 232 -0.98 18.94 0.90
C LYS A 232 -2.33 19.48 0.39
N PRO A 233 -3.35 19.63 1.26
CA PRO A 233 -3.28 19.57 2.72
C PRO A 233 -3.49 18.17 3.33
N PHE A 234 -3.76 17.13 2.53
CA PHE A 234 -4.18 15.84 3.06
C PHE A 234 -3.03 15.09 3.76
N LEU A 235 -1.98 14.70 3.02
CA LEU A 235 -0.85 13.98 3.60
C LEU A 235 0.01 14.95 4.43
N ALA A 236 -0.19 14.90 5.74
CA ALA A 236 0.59 15.68 6.69
C ALA A 236 1.88 14.94 7.04
N VAL A 237 3.00 15.65 6.97
CA VAL A 237 4.31 15.12 7.33
C VAL A 237 4.63 15.65 8.72
N PRO A 238 5.14 14.82 9.65
CA PRO A 238 5.64 15.33 10.93
C PRO A 238 6.73 16.37 10.66
N GLU A 239 6.62 17.55 11.27
CA GLU A 239 7.73 18.49 11.28
C GLU A 239 8.91 17.80 11.98
N ARG A 240 10.02 17.60 11.25
CA ARG A 240 11.27 17.23 11.91
C ARG A 240 11.62 18.41 12.80
N CYS A 241 11.60 18.19 14.11
CA CYS A 241 12.32 19.06 15.01
C CYS A 241 13.80 18.87 14.64
N ASP A 242 14.34 19.76 13.80
CA ASP A 242 15.77 19.79 13.50
C ASP A 242 16.50 20.09 14.81
N SER A 243 16.94 19.04 15.48
CA SER A 243 18.00 19.13 16.47
C SER A 243 19.27 19.47 15.70
N ARG A 244 19.68 20.74 15.78
CA ARG A 244 21.04 21.19 15.45
C ARG A 244 22.08 20.38 16.22
#